data_AF-T0ZBU9-F1
#
_entry.id   AF-T0ZBU9-F1
#
_cell.length_a   1.000
_cell.length_b   1.000
_cell.length_c   1.000
_cell.angle_alpha   90.00
_cell.angle_beta   90.00
_cell.angle_gamma   90.00
#
_symmetry.space_group_name_H-M   'P 1'
#
loop_
_entity.id
_entity.type
_entity.pdbx_description
1 polymer ?
#
loop_
_entity_poly.entity_id
_entity_poly.type
_entity_poly.pdbx_seq_one_letter_code
_entity_poly.pdbx_strand_id
1 'polypeptide(L)'
;MALLTERIQSHIRHLVQHFGTAVYAWDVINEPIDPNEPDCLVHGPFYKVLGAKYIDIALRAAREYAPPGTELFINEYGLSNPARLRCMIRLIHRLRARGVPLDGIGHEMHTHINGPSPQAEFRSFMIIHRLFPRLIQQVTELDMSVYNSNDNTSNYGANGGTVPRYLLDEQGWL
;
A
#
# COMPACT_ATOMS: atom_id res chain seq x y z
N MET A 1 13.12 13.88 -17.89
CA MET A 1 13.45 13.72 -16.46
C MET A 1 13.04 14.94 -15.65
N ALA A 2 13.68 16.11 -15.85
CA ALA A 2 13.41 17.32 -15.05
C ALA A 2 11.93 17.75 -15.00
N LEU A 3 11.23 17.74 -16.15
CA LEU A 3 9.80 18.12 -16.19
C LEU A 3 8.90 17.21 -15.35
N LEU A 4 9.13 15.90 -15.35
CA LEU A 4 8.28 14.98 -14.56
C LEU A 4 8.58 15.11 -13.07
N THR A 5 9.85 15.27 -12.71
CA THR A 5 10.25 15.57 -11.33
C THR A 5 9.53 16.82 -10.82
N GLU A 6 9.57 17.92 -11.59
CA GLU A 6 8.88 19.17 -11.24
C GLU A 6 7.36 18.97 -11.09
N ARG A 7 6.73 18.22 -12.00
CA ARG A 7 5.29 17.94 -11.93
C ARG A 7 4.91 17.13 -10.68
N ILE A 8 5.68 16.11 -10.32
CA ILE A 8 5.46 15.33 -9.10
C ILE A 8 5.57 16.24 -7.87
N GLN A 9 6.66 17.01 -7.77
CA GLN A 9 6.89 17.91 -6.64
C GLN A 9 5.79 18.97 -6.53
N SER A 10 5.39 19.57 -7.66
CA SER A 10 4.32 20.58 -7.72
C SER A 10 2.98 20.00 -7.30
N HIS A 11 2.62 18.81 -7.78
CA HIS A 11 1.39 18.13 -7.40
C HIS A 11 1.33 17.85 -5.89
N ILE A 12 2.39 17.23 -5.35
CA ILE A 12 2.49 16.91 -3.91
C ILE A 12 2.45 18.19 -3.08
N ARG A 13 3.23 19.22 -3.45
CA ARG A 13 3.23 20.50 -2.75
C ARG A 13 1.82 21.08 -2.65
N HIS A 14 1.11 21.18 -3.77
CA HIS A 14 -0.20 21.82 -3.78
C HIS A 14 -1.23 21.04 -2.95
N LEU A 15 -1.26 19.70 -3.03
CA LEU A 15 -2.20 18.90 -2.23
C LEU A 15 -1.87 18.99 -0.73
N VAL A 16 -0.62 18.72 -0.37
CA VAL A 16 -0.20 18.67 1.03
C VAL A 16 -0.37 20.04 1.71
N GLN A 17 -0.03 21.14 1.02
CA GLN A 17 -0.25 22.49 1.56
C GLN A 17 -1.72 22.89 1.60
N HIS A 18 -2.53 22.45 0.63
CA HIS A 18 -3.96 22.77 0.60
C HIS A 18 -4.70 22.17 1.81
N PHE A 19 -4.46 20.89 2.10
CA PHE A 19 -5.10 20.22 3.23
C PHE A 19 -4.43 20.56 4.58
N GLY A 20 -3.14 20.90 4.57
CA GLY A 20 -2.42 21.32 5.77
C GLY A 20 -2.57 20.31 6.91
N THR A 21 -2.94 20.79 8.09
CA THR A 21 -3.07 19.97 9.30
C THR A 21 -4.36 19.14 9.37
N ALA A 22 -5.25 19.23 8.37
CA ALA A 22 -6.45 18.41 8.31
C ALA A 22 -6.15 16.94 7.99
N VAL A 23 -4.97 16.66 7.39
CA VAL A 23 -4.52 15.32 7.04
C VAL A 23 -3.35 14.93 7.93
N TYR A 24 -3.55 13.89 8.75
CA TYR A 24 -2.53 13.40 9.67
C TYR A 24 -1.53 12.45 8.99
N ALA A 25 -1.96 11.75 7.95
CA ALA A 25 -1.14 10.78 7.22
C ALA A 25 -1.45 10.83 5.71
N TRP A 26 -0.42 10.63 4.89
CA TRP A 26 -0.55 10.50 3.43
C TRP A 26 0.01 9.17 2.96
N ASP A 27 -0.77 8.46 2.16
CA ASP A 27 -0.24 7.43 1.26
C ASP A 27 0.43 8.12 0.08
N VAL A 28 1.72 8.43 0.25
CA VAL A 28 2.48 9.18 -0.76
C VAL A 28 2.71 8.32 -2.00
N ILE A 29 2.81 7.01 -1.82
CA ILE A 29 2.99 6.02 -2.88
C ILE A 29 2.00 4.88 -2.63
N ASN A 30 1.21 4.57 -3.65
CA ASN A 30 0.28 3.44 -3.64
C ASN A 30 0.79 2.34 -4.57
N GLU A 31 0.75 1.09 -4.10
CA GLU A 31 1.00 -0.13 -4.88
C GLU A 31 2.31 -0.15 -5.71
N PRO A 32 3.48 0.20 -5.15
CA PRO A 32 4.71 0.24 -5.94
C PRO A 32 5.28 -1.16 -6.23
N ILE A 33 4.79 -2.24 -5.61
CA ILE A 33 5.44 -3.55 -5.63
C ILE A 33 4.96 -4.45 -6.77
N ASP A 34 5.92 -4.95 -7.55
CA ASP A 34 5.73 -6.08 -8.46
C ASP A 34 6.82 -7.14 -8.21
N PRO A 35 6.47 -8.32 -7.66
CA PRO A 35 7.45 -9.38 -7.40
C PRO A 35 7.99 -10.08 -8.64
N ASN A 36 7.40 -9.84 -9.82
CA ASN A 36 7.87 -10.40 -11.08
C ASN A 36 8.97 -9.55 -11.73
N GLU A 37 9.09 -8.28 -11.31
CA GLU A 37 10.12 -7.39 -11.83
C GLU A 37 11.44 -7.58 -11.06
N PRO A 38 12.61 -7.55 -11.75
CA PRO A 38 13.91 -7.79 -11.11
C PRO A 38 14.19 -6.84 -9.94
N ASP A 39 13.71 -5.59 -10.03
CA ASP A 39 13.88 -4.54 -9.04
C ASP A 39 12.71 -4.41 -8.05
N CYS A 40 11.74 -5.34 -8.13
CA CYS A 40 10.55 -5.46 -7.28
C CYS A 40 9.55 -4.31 -7.42
N LEU A 41 9.62 -3.51 -8.50
CA LEU A 41 8.79 -2.33 -8.65
C LEU A 41 7.90 -2.42 -9.87
N VAL A 42 6.68 -1.92 -9.78
CA VAL A 42 5.80 -1.72 -10.92
C VAL A 42 6.45 -0.71 -11.89
N HIS A 43 6.65 -1.08 -13.15
CA HIS A 43 7.20 -0.20 -14.18
C HIS A 43 6.12 0.70 -14.80
N GLY A 44 5.39 1.42 -13.94
CA GLY A 44 4.34 2.36 -14.33
C GLY A 44 4.88 3.64 -15.00
N PRO A 45 4.00 4.59 -15.39
CA PRO A 45 4.38 5.79 -16.11
C PRO A 45 5.50 6.62 -15.44
N PHE A 46 5.45 6.77 -14.11
CA PHE A 46 6.50 7.47 -13.36
C PHE A 46 7.83 6.75 -13.42
N TYR A 47 7.83 5.42 -13.25
CA TYR A 47 9.01 4.58 -13.31
C TYR A 47 9.63 4.55 -14.70
N LYS A 48 8.83 4.44 -15.77
CA LYS A 48 9.35 4.42 -17.16
C LYS A 48 10.20 5.64 -17.50
N VAL A 49 9.92 6.77 -16.85
CA VAL A 49 10.71 7.99 -17.00
C VAL A 49 11.81 8.03 -15.93
N LEU A 50 11.46 8.06 -14.65
CA LEU A 50 12.42 8.38 -13.58
C LEU A 50 13.15 7.17 -12.98
N GLY A 51 12.79 5.95 -13.40
CA GLY A 51 13.12 4.71 -12.69
C GLY A 51 12.59 4.75 -11.25
N ALA A 52 13.18 3.95 -10.37
CA ALA A 52 12.83 3.90 -8.94
C ALA A 52 12.91 5.25 -8.20
N LYS A 53 13.59 6.26 -8.77
CA LYS A 53 13.79 7.57 -8.14
C LYS A 53 12.48 8.35 -7.95
N TYR A 54 11.39 8.02 -8.65
CA TYR A 54 10.12 8.70 -8.45
C TYR A 54 9.62 8.59 -7.01
N ILE A 55 9.86 7.43 -6.36
CA ILE A 55 9.51 7.16 -4.96
C ILE A 55 10.29 8.10 -4.04
N ASP A 56 11.61 8.17 -4.22
CA ASP A 56 12.49 9.06 -3.46
C ASP A 56 12.06 10.54 -3.61
N ILE A 57 11.75 10.97 -4.84
CA ILE A 57 11.32 12.34 -5.14
C ILE A 57 10.00 12.66 -4.43
N ALA A 58 9.02 11.75 -4.51
CA ALA A 58 7.70 11.97 -3.94
C ALA A 58 7.73 12.04 -2.40
N LEU A 59 8.39 11.06 -1.75
CA LEU A 59 8.50 11.03 -0.29
C LEU A 59 9.26 12.24 0.26
N ARG A 60 10.34 12.67 -0.42
CA ARG A 60 11.07 13.89 -0.02
C ARG A 60 10.22 15.15 -0.18
N ALA A 61 9.51 15.28 -1.30
CA ALA A 61 8.61 16.42 -1.51
C ALA A 61 7.49 16.45 -0.47
N ALA A 62 6.89 15.30 -0.15
CA ALA A 62 5.86 15.22 0.87
C ALA A 62 6.40 15.65 2.25
N ARG A 63 7.60 15.17 2.63
CA ARG A 63 8.23 15.60 3.90
C ARG A 63 8.61 17.07 3.92
N GLU A 64 9.01 17.64 2.79
CA GLU A 64 9.37 19.06 2.66
C GLU A 64 8.16 19.98 2.88
N TYR A 65 7.00 19.61 2.32
CA TYR A 65 5.83 20.49 2.30
C TYR A 65 4.78 20.16 3.37
N ALA A 66 4.81 18.97 3.96
CA ALA A 66 3.85 18.57 4.98
C ALA A 66 4.08 19.29 6.31
N PRO A 67 3.00 19.62 7.05
CA PRO A 67 3.14 20.08 8.42
C PRO A 67 3.99 19.13 9.28
N PRO A 68 4.73 19.64 10.27
CA PRO A 68 5.41 18.79 11.24
C PRO A 68 4.44 17.81 11.89
N GLY A 69 4.84 16.54 12.00
CA GLY A 69 4.01 15.48 12.57
C GLY A 69 3.13 14.74 11.56
N THR A 70 2.99 15.22 10.31
CA THR A 70 2.33 14.42 9.27
C THR A 70 3.17 13.16 8.96
N GLU A 71 2.50 12.01 8.95
CA GLU A 71 3.08 10.70 8.69
C GLU A 71 3.04 10.37 7.20
N LEU A 72 4.12 9.80 6.67
CA LEU A 72 4.24 9.45 5.25
C LEU A 72 4.28 7.93 5.07
N PHE A 73 3.34 7.42 4.28
CA PHE A 73 3.11 6.00 4.07
C PHE A 73 3.40 5.57 2.64
N ILE A 74 3.75 4.29 2.53
CA ILE A 74 3.56 3.50 1.31
C ILE A 74 2.42 2.53 1.62
N ASN A 75 1.34 2.58 0.83
CA ASN A 75 0.20 1.67 0.96
C ASN A 75 0.29 0.54 -0.08
N GLU A 76 0.02 -0.69 0.33
CA GLU A 76 0.23 -1.87 -0.49
C GLU A 76 -0.68 -3.05 -0.14
N TYR A 77 -1.16 -3.75 -1.16
CA TYR A 77 -1.93 -4.98 -1.03
C TYR A 77 -1.07 -6.25 -0.96
N GLY A 78 -1.68 -7.28 -0.37
CA GLY A 78 -1.18 -8.66 -0.47
C GLY A 78 0.18 -8.88 0.18
N LEU A 79 0.52 -8.12 1.22
CA LEU A 79 1.79 -8.29 1.95
C LEU A 79 1.86 -9.59 2.74
N SER A 80 0.77 -10.36 2.88
CA SER A 80 0.80 -11.77 3.29
C SER A 80 1.45 -12.70 2.26
N ASN A 81 1.53 -12.31 0.98
CA ASN A 81 2.27 -13.05 -0.04
C ASN A 81 3.79 -12.92 0.23
N PRO A 82 4.53 -14.03 0.42
CA PRO A 82 5.95 -13.96 0.76
C PRO A 82 6.83 -13.25 -0.28
N ALA A 83 6.47 -13.29 -1.58
CA ALA A 83 7.24 -12.60 -2.61
C ALA A 83 7.04 -11.09 -2.55
N ARG A 84 5.79 -10.63 -2.43
CA ARG A 84 5.47 -9.20 -2.25
C ARG A 84 6.09 -8.65 -0.96
N LEU A 85 6.00 -9.40 0.15
CA LEU A 85 6.62 -9.02 1.42
C LEU A 85 8.13 -8.81 1.31
N ARG A 86 8.84 -9.74 0.64
CA ARG A 86 10.29 -9.59 0.40
C ARG A 86 10.60 -8.34 -0.41
N CYS A 87 9.79 -8.04 -1.42
CA CYS A 87 9.93 -6.84 -2.23
C CYS A 87 9.71 -5.55 -1.43
N MET A 88 8.68 -5.51 -0.59
CA MET A 88 8.42 -4.37 0.32
C MET A 88 9.58 -4.16 1.29
N ILE A 89 10.06 -5.22 1.94
CA ILE A 89 11.24 -5.17 2.83
C ILE A 89 12.46 -4.62 2.09
N ARG A 90 12.70 -5.07 0.85
CA ARG A 90 13.80 -4.58 0.01
C ARG A 90 13.64 -3.10 -0.35
N LEU A 91 12.42 -2.64 -0.62
CA LEU A 91 12.14 -1.22 -0.83
C LEU A 91 12.43 -0.40 0.43
N ILE A 92 11.94 -0.80 1.60
CA ILE A 92 12.17 -0.10 2.88
C ILE A 92 13.67 0.01 3.18
N HIS A 93 14.44 -1.08 3.02
CA HIS A 93 15.89 -1.04 3.20
C HIS A 93 16.57 -0.05 2.24
N ARG A 94 16.18 -0.06 0.96
CA ARG A 94 16.71 0.86 -0.06
C ARG A 94 16.43 2.33 0.29
N LEU A 95 15.21 2.64 0.75
CA LEU A 95 14.81 4.00 1.15
C LEU A 95 15.59 4.46 2.37
N ARG A 96 15.70 3.62 3.41
CA ARG A 96 16.48 3.90 4.62
C ARG A 96 17.96 4.12 4.32
N ALA A 97 18.56 3.29 3.46
CA ALA A 97 19.96 3.44 3.06
C ALA A 97 20.26 4.78 2.37
N ARG A 98 19.26 5.39 1.73
CA ARG A 98 19.37 6.71 1.10
C ARG A 98 18.84 7.86 1.97
N GLY A 99 18.39 7.59 3.20
CA GLY A 99 17.78 8.60 4.06
C GLY A 99 16.53 9.24 3.46
N VAL A 100 15.72 8.46 2.74
CA VAL A 100 14.41 8.90 2.26
C VAL A 100 13.41 8.79 3.42
N PRO A 101 12.62 9.83 3.72
CA PRO A 101 11.66 9.80 4.83
C PRO A 101 10.53 8.81 4.53
N LEU A 102 10.25 7.93 5.48
CA LEU A 102 9.14 6.99 5.46
C LEU A 102 8.79 6.64 6.90
N ASP A 103 7.54 6.88 7.29
CA ASP A 103 7.09 6.73 8.67
C ASP A 103 6.28 5.46 8.87
N GLY A 104 5.56 5.00 7.84
CA GLY A 104 4.76 3.79 7.94
C GLY A 104 4.50 3.04 6.65
N ILE A 105 3.86 1.88 6.81
CA ILE A 105 3.33 1.03 5.74
C ILE A 105 1.84 0.84 5.98
N GLY A 106 1.04 1.10 4.95
CA GLY A 106 -0.37 0.75 4.88
C GLY A 106 -0.51 -0.68 4.36
N HIS A 107 -1.27 -1.50 5.08
CA HIS A 107 -1.71 -2.81 4.64
C HIS A 107 -3.16 -2.66 4.21
N GLU A 108 -3.41 -2.67 2.90
CA GLU A 108 -4.76 -2.52 2.35
C GLU A 108 -5.70 -3.56 2.97
N MET A 109 -5.23 -4.80 3.14
CA MET A 109 -6.02 -5.90 3.73
C MET A 109 -7.31 -6.22 2.96
N HIS A 110 -7.28 -6.08 1.63
CA HIS A 110 -8.25 -6.77 0.78
C HIS A 110 -8.07 -8.29 0.88
N THR A 111 -9.04 -8.97 1.48
CA THR A 111 -9.01 -10.41 1.71
C THR A 111 -10.21 -11.12 1.10
N HIS A 112 -10.11 -12.43 0.92
CA HIS A 112 -11.21 -13.29 0.51
C HIS A 112 -11.50 -14.30 1.62
N ILE A 113 -12.72 -14.82 1.66
CA ILE A 113 -13.12 -15.87 2.62
C ILE A 113 -12.24 -17.13 2.56
N ASN A 114 -11.59 -17.37 1.42
CA ASN A 114 -10.69 -18.50 1.21
C ASN A 114 -9.21 -18.19 1.49
N GLY A 115 -8.88 -16.92 1.70
CA GLY A 115 -7.53 -16.51 1.99
C GLY A 115 -7.24 -15.07 1.57
N PRO A 116 -6.07 -14.53 1.97
CA PRO A 116 -5.01 -15.18 2.75
C PRO A 116 -5.44 -15.54 4.17
N SER A 117 -4.78 -16.53 4.79
CA SER A 117 -5.13 -16.93 6.16
C SER A 117 -4.78 -15.83 7.17
N PRO A 118 -5.52 -15.70 8.29
CA PRO A 118 -5.17 -14.74 9.34
C PRO A 118 -3.73 -14.90 9.85
N GLN A 119 -3.20 -16.13 9.88
CA GLN A 119 -1.81 -16.38 10.28
C GLN A 119 -0.79 -15.89 9.24
N ALA A 120 -1.14 -15.88 7.95
CA ALA A 120 -0.28 -15.33 6.90
C ALA A 120 -0.22 -13.80 7.00
N GLU A 121 -1.36 -13.15 7.25
CA GLU A 121 -1.42 -11.71 7.51
C GLU A 121 -0.65 -11.32 8.77
N PHE A 122 -0.94 -11.98 9.90
CA PHE A 122 -0.22 -11.70 11.14
C PHE A 122 1.30 -11.86 11.01
N ARG A 123 1.74 -12.86 10.22
CA ARG A 123 3.17 -13.08 9.95
C ARG A 123 3.78 -11.90 9.20
N SER A 124 3.09 -11.29 8.25
CA SER A 124 3.62 -10.14 7.49
C SER A 124 3.89 -8.96 8.44
N PHE A 125 2.93 -8.65 9.33
CA PHE A 125 3.05 -7.58 10.32
C PHE A 125 4.22 -7.80 11.27
N MET A 126 4.36 -9.03 11.76
CA MET A 126 5.42 -9.40 12.70
C MET A 126 6.81 -9.33 12.07
N ILE A 127 6.94 -9.73 10.80
CA ILE A 127 8.22 -9.63 10.09
C ILE A 127 8.62 -8.16 9.90
N ILE A 128 7.70 -7.31 9.44
CA ILE A 128 7.96 -5.87 9.26
C ILE A 128 8.29 -5.22 10.61
N HIS A 129 7.51 -5.49 11.65
CA HIS A 129 7.76 -4.98 13.00
C HIS A 129 9.15 -5.38 13.52
N ARG A 130 9.55 -6.64 13.34
CA ARG A 130 10.86 -7.13 13.79
C ARG A 130 12.03 -6.48 13.07
N LEU A 131 11.90 -6.26 11.76
CA LEU A 131 12.95 -5.64 10.94
C LEU A 131 12.99 -4.11 11.09
N PHE A 132 11.84 -3.49 11.30
CA PHE A 132 11.66 -2.04 11.32
C PHE A 132 10.76 -1.62 12.50
N PRO A 133 11.22 -1.76 13.76
CA PRO A 133 10.37 -1.58 14.95
C PRO A 133 9.84 -0.16 15.17
N ARG A 134 10.37 0.83 14.44
CA ARG A 134 9.91 2.23 14.46
C ARG A 134 9.00 2.60 13.29
N LEU A 135 8.76 1.67 12.37
CA LEU A 135 7.89 1.89 11.23
C LEU A 135 6.45 1.62 11.66
N ILE A 136 5.57 2.59 11.47
CA ILE A 136 4.15 2.48 11.77
C ILE A 136 3.53 1.49 10.78
N GLN A 137 2.55 0.71 11.25
CA GLN A 137 1.77 -0.18 10.40
C GLN A 137 0.30 0.13 10.59
N GLN A 138 -0.42 0.39 9.49
CA GLN A 138 -1.85 0.65 9.50
C GLN A 138 -2.57 -0.41 8.67
N VAL A 139 -3.77 -0.79 9.11
CA VAL A 139 -4.75 -1.49 8.26
C VAL A 139 -5.59 -0.40 7.60
N THR A 140 -5.55 -0.30 6.28
CA THR A 140 -6.04 0.89 5.56
C THR A 140 -7.36 0.66 4.82
N GLU A 141 -7.62 -0.53 4.28
CA GLU A 141 -8.72 -0.77 3.33
C GLU A 141 -9.44 -2.12 3.57
N LEU A 142 -9.48 -2.59 4.82
CA LEU A 142 -9.98 -3.93 5.16
C LEU A 142 -11.39 -4.18 4.60
N ASP A 143 -11.46 -5.17 3.72
CA ASP A 143 -12.68 -5.83 3.29
C ASP A 143 -12.47 -7.34 3.18
N MET A 144 -13.58 -8.09 3.10
CA MET A 144 -13.53 -9.53 2.89
C MET A 144 -14.52 -9.94 1.81
N SER A 145 -14.01 -10.31 0.65
CA SER A 145 -14.83 -10.77 -0.46
C SER A 145 -15.26 -12.23 -0.28
N VAL A 146 -16.54 -12.48 -0.54
CA VAL A 146 -17.12 -13.84 -0.67
C VAL A 146 -16.89 -14.44 -2.06
N TYR A 147 -16.18 -13.73 -2.94
CA TYR A 147 -15.75 -14.16 -4.26
C TYR A 147 -14.22 -14.22 -4.29
N ASN A 148 -13.64 -15.16 -5.03
CA ASN A 148 -12.21 -15.12 -5.30
C ASN A 148 -11.91 -14.08 -6.39
N SER A 149 -10.67 -13.59 -6.44
CA SER A 149 -10.22 -12.69 -7.52
C SER A 149 -10.45 -13.34 -8.91
N ASN A 150 -11.11 -12.60 -9.81
CA ASN A 150 -11.52 -13.04 -11.15
C ASN A 150 -12.57 -14.17 -11.20
N ASP A 151 -13.33 -14.36 -10.13
CA ASP A 151 -14.45 -15.30 -10.07
C ASP A 151 -15.77 -14.56 -9.83
N ASN A 152 -16.81 -14.94 -10.59
CA ASN A 152 -18.19 -14.47 -10.38
C ASN A 152 -19.03 -15.49 -9.59
N THR A 153 -18.43 -16.60 -9.18
CA THR A 153 -19.06 -17.66 -8.40
C THR A 153 -18.83 -17.37 -6.93
N SER A 154 -19.92 -17.35 -6.15
CA SER A 154 -19.78 -17.19 -4.71
C SER A 154 -19.04 -18.37 -4.13
N ASN A 155 -18.05 -18.08 -3.29
CA ASN A 155 -17.33 -19.08 -2.53
C ASN A 155 -17.94 -19.28 -1.14
N TYR A 156 -19.13 -18.70 -0.88
CA TYR A 156 -19.82 -18.82 0.39
C TYR A 156 -20.31 -20.26 0.61
N GLY A 157 -19.95 -20.87 1.76
CA GLY A 157 -20.25 -22.28 2.03
C GLY A 157 -19.38 -23.24 1.21
N ALA A 158 -19.93 -24.39 0.80
CA ALA A 158 -19.19 -25.37 -0.01
C ALA A 158 -19.05 -24.90 -1.47
N ASN A 159 -18.08 -24.00 -1.75
CA ASN A 159 -17.59 -23.61 -3.08
C ASN A 159 -18.69 -23.47 -4.16
N GLY A 160 -19.59 -22.50 -4.01
CA GLY A 160 -20.72 -22.28 -4.93
C GLY A 160 -22.07 -22.06 -4.26
N GLY A 161 -22.11 -21.97 -2.93
CA GLY A 161 -23.34 -21.69 -2.19
C GLY A 161 -23.85 -20.28 -2.49
N THR A 162 -25.18 -20.12 -2.52
CA THR A 162 -25.80 -18.80 -2.63
C THR A 162 -25.51 -18.00 -1.36
N VAL A 163 -24.93 -16.80 -1.49
CA VAL A 163 -24.79 -15.87 -0.36
C VAL A 163 -26.17 -15.60 0.23
N PRO A 164 -26.40 -15.88 1.53
CA PRO A 164 -27.67 -15.63 2.17
C PRO A 164 -28.12 -14.18 1.98
N ARG A 165 -29.40 -13.99 1.64
CA ARG A 165 -29.97 -12.67 1.34
C ARG A 165 -29.74 -11.65 2.47
N TYR A 166 -29.87 -12.08 3.73
CA TYR A 166 -29.68 -11.21 4.88
C TYR A 166 -28.25 -10.62 4.96
N LEU A 167 -27.22 -11.35 4.50
CA LEU A 167 -25.85 -10.82 4.45
C LEU A 167 -25.67 -9.78 3.34
N LEU A 168 -26.35 -9.93 2.21
CA LEU A 168 -26.34 -8.94 1.13
C LEU A 168 -27.07 -7.66 1.57
N ASP A 169 -28.19 -7.81 2.28
CA ASP A 169 -28.96 -6.69 2.82
C ASP A 169 -28.13 -5.92 3.87
N GLU A 170 -27.39 -6.60 4.76
CA GLU A 170 -26.48 -5.96 5.74
C GLU A 170 -25.32 -5.18 5.11
N GLN A 171 -24.84 -5.64 3.95
CA GLN A 171 -23.73 -4.98 3.23
C GLN A 171 -24.18 -3.80 2.37
N GLY A 172 -25.47 -3.43 2.38
CA GLY A 172 -26.00 -2.29 1.63
C GLY A 172 -26.00 -2.47 0.11
N TRP A 173 -26.00 -3.72 -0.37
CA TRP A 173 -26.06 -4.02 -1.81
C TRP A 173 -27.47 -3.84 -2.42
N LEU A 174 -28.50 -3.62 -1.60
CA LEU A 174 -29.93 -3.62 -1.99
C LEU A 174 -30.71 -2.50 -1.32
#